data_AF-A0A6A4R9A1-F1
#
_entry.id   AF-A0A6A4R9A1-F1
#
_cell.length_a   1.000
_cell.length_b   1.000
_cell.length_c   1.000
_cell.angle_alpha   90.00
_cell.angle_beta   90.00
_cell.angle_gamma   90.00
#
_symmetry.space_group_name_H-M   'P 1'
#
loop_
_entity.id
_entity.type
_entity.pdbx_description
1 polymer ?
#
loop_
_entity_poly.entity_id
_entity_poly.type
_entity_poly.pdbx_seq_one_letter_code
_entity_poly.pdbx_strand_id
1 'polypeptide(L)'
;AVCDPEEGMHSLFSGFLPKHHFAPAPTAPYTATPEQVAADLDALRAVLEAHHHEIAALLMEPLLQAAGGLNMTSPDYLKGARALCDEFDVLLVFDEVATGFGRTGRMFAADHAGVSPDIMVLSKGLTGGYLGHAATLANDRVHDTFIGDSELHAFMHGPTFMGNPLACRVALESLRVFEEDDYLGRIARLNAILVQELAG
;
A
#
# COMPACT_ATOMS: atom_id res chain seq x y z
N ALA A 1 -4.82 10.56 -5.11
CA ALA A 1 -5.93 9.64 -5.49
C ALA A 1 -5.32 8.52 -6.30
N VAL A 2 -5.58 7.27 -5.94
CA VAL A 2 -5.09 6.08 -6.67
C VAL A 2 -5.82 5.91 -8.02
N CYS A 3 -6.83 6.75 -8.28
CA CYS A 3 -7.63 6.72 -9.49
C CYS A 3 -7.15 7.76 -10.51
N ASP A 4 -7.24 7.38 -11.78
CA ASP A 4 -6.90 8.18 -12.94
C ASP A 4 -7.62 9.54 -12.94
N PRO A 5 -6.88 10.68 -12.99
CA PRO A 5 -7.46 12.01 -13.07
C PRO A 5 -8.05 12.36 -14.45
N GLU A 6 -7.64 11.66 -15.51
CA GLU A 6 -8.05 11.92 -16.90
C GLU A 6 -9.27 11.10 -17.30
N GLU A 7 -9.28 9.78 -17.05
CA GLU A 7 -10.38 8.88 -17.46
C GLU A 7 -11.38 8.52 -16.33
N GLY A 8 -11.08 8.92 -15.09
CA GLY A 8 -11.92 8.58 -13.93
C GLY A 8 -13.11 9.51 -13.70
N MET A 9 -14.11 9.04 -12.93
CA MET A 9 -15.25 9.85 -12.45
C MET A 9 -14.84 11.08 -11.62
N HIS A 10 -13.56 11.18 -11.24
CA HIS A 10 -13.00 12.26 -10.42
C HIS A 10 -12.68 13.53 -11.21
N SER A 11 -12.60 13.47 -12.55
CA SER A 11 -12.40 14.65 -13.41
C SER A 11 -13.48 15.73 -13.19
N LEU A 12 -14.72 15.29 -12.90
CA LEU A 12 -15.87 16.15 -12.56
C LEU A 12 -15.68 16.98 -11.27
N PHE A 13 -14.71 16.64 -10.42
CA PHE A 13 -14.48 17.26 -9.11
C PHE A 13 -13.11 17.94 -8.99
N SER A 14 -12.37 18.10 -10.10
CA SER A 14 -10.98 18.60 -10.13
C SER A 14 -10.74 19.96 -9.46
N GLY A 15 -11.75 20.83 -9.34
CA GLY A 15 -11.66 22.12 -8.64
C GLY A 15 -11.91 22.09 -7.12
N PHE A 16 -12.39 20.96 -6.59
CA PHE A 16 -12.70 20.79 -5.16
C PHE A 16 -11.79 19.78 -4.47
N LEU A 17 -11.07 18.96 -5.24
CA LEU A 17 -10.16 17.94 -4.71
C LEU A 17 -8.74 18.49 -4.56
N PRO A 18 -7.97 17.99 -3.57
CA PRO A 18 -6.54 18.27 -3.49
C PRO A 18 -5.84 17.92 -4.81
N LYS A 19 -4.90 18.78 -5.23
CA LYS A 19 -4.04 18.48 -6.37
C LYS A 19 -3.08 17.35 -5.97
N HIS A 20 -2.96 16.35 -6.84
CA HIS A 20 -2.02 15.25 -6.66
C HIS A 20 -0.92 15.36 -7.70
N HIS A 21 0.31 15.05 -7.29
CA HIS A 21 1.43 14.82 -8.19
C HIS A 21 1.54 13.33 -8.49
N PHE A 22 1.61 12.97 -9.76
CA PHE A 22 1.75 11.59 -10.20
C PHE A 22 3.18 11.36 -10.70
N ALA A 23 3.91 10.49 -10.01
CA ALA A 23 5.14 9.92 -10.54
C ALA A 23 4.80 8.84 -11.59
N PRO A 24 5.66 8.62 -12.60
CA PRO A 24 5.50 7.50 -13.52
C PRO A 24 5.40 6.17 -12.77
N ALA A 25 4.60 5.24 -13.28
CA ALA A 25 4.58 3.88 -12.74
C ALA A 25 5.96 3.23 -12.93
N PRO A 26 6.50 2.53 -11.92
CA PRO A 26 7.79 1.86 -12.06
C PRO A 26 7.68 0.76 -13.11
N THR A 27 8.75 0.60 -13.88
CA THR A 27 8.83 -0.31 -15.02
C THR A 27 9.78 -1.49 -14.80
N ALA A 28 10.68 -1.36 -13.82
CA ALA A 28 11.62 -2.41 -13.45
C ALA A 28 10.86 -3.65 -12.91
N PRO A 29 11.10 -4.85 -13.47
CA PRO A 29 10.39 -6.06 -13.07
C PRO A 29 10.76 -6.51 -11.66
N TYR A 30 9.97 -7.43 -11.10
CA TYR A 30 10.20 -8.01 -9.77
C TYR A 30 11.65 -8.46 -9.49
N THR A 31 12.33 -9.02 -10.50
CA THR A 31 13.70 -9.55 -10.39
C THR A 31 14.80 -8.51 -10.68
N ALA A 32 14.45 -7.24 -10.89
CA ALA A 32 15.40 -6.20 -11.23
C ALA A 32 16.40 -5.94 -10.09
N THR A 33 17.67 -5.76 -10.44
CA THR A 33 18.72 -5.35 -9.50
C THR A 33 18.56 -3.88 -9.10
N PRO A 34 19.20 -3.43 -8.00
CA PRO A 34 19.17 -2.02 -7.60
C PRO A 34 19.56 -1.04 -8.73
N GLU A 35 20.53 -1.39 -9.56
CA GLU A 35 20.96 -0.56 -10.69
C GLU A 35 19.89 -0.45 -11.78
N GLN A 36 19.12 -1.51 -12.00
CA GLN A 36 18.04 -1.53 -12.99
C GLN A 36 16.82 -0.73 -12.54
N VAL A 37 16.65 -0.57 -11.22
CA VAL A 37 15.56 0.21 -10.62
C VAL A 37 15.89 1.71 -10.56
N ALA A 38 17.15 2.09 -10.73
CA ALA A 38 17.62 3.47 -10.56
C ALA A 38 16.83 4.48 -11.42
N ALA A 39 16.51 4.15 -12.67
CA ALA A 39 15.76 5.05 -13.55
C ALA A 39 14.33 5.34 -13.05
N ASP A 40 13.65 4.34 -12.49
CA ASP A 40 12.32 4.52 -11.90
C ASP A 40 12.40 5.39 -10.62
N LEU A 41 13.45 5.19 -9.81
CA LEU A 41 13.68 6.00 -8.60
C LEU A 41 14.09 7.44 -8.92
N ASP A 42 14.85 7.67 -9.98
CA ASP A 42 15.20 9.01 -10.46
C ASP A 42 13.94 9.77 -10.90
N ALA A 43 12.99 9.09 -11.53
CA ALA A 43 11.70 9.68 -11.89
C ALA A 43 10.87 10.07 -10.65
N LEU A 44 10.80 9.22 -9.63
CA LEU A 44 10.15 9.54 -8.36
C LEU A 44 10.87 10.70 -7.64
N ARG A 45 12.20 10.66 -7.60
CA ARG A 45 13.04 11.71 -7.01
C ARG A 45 12.77 13.05 -7.68
N ALA A 46 12.72 13.13 -9.01
CA ALA A 46 12.46 14.38 -9.72
C ALA A 46 11.14 15.05 -9.29
N VAL A 47 10.09 14.25 -9.03
CA VAL A 47 8.81 14.76 -8.50
C VAL A 47 8.99 15.29 -7.08
N LEU A 48 9.67 14.54 -6.21
CA LEU A 48 9.90 14.95 -4.82
C LEU A 48 10.80 16.20 -4.75
N GLU A 49 11.89 16.28 -5.50
CA GLU A 49 12.75 17.47 -5.55
C GLU A 49 11.99 18.73 -5.96
N ALA A 50 11.07 18.61 -6.92
CA ALA A 50 10.28 19.73 -7.38
C ALA A 50 9.16 20.14 -6.39
N HIS A 51 8.56 19.18 -5.67
CA HIS A 51 7.27 19.38 -5.01
C HIS A 51 7.19 18.93 -3.54
N HIS A 52 8.24 18.38 -2.92
CA HIS A 52 8.12 17.75 -1.60
C HIS A 52 7.55 18.69 -0.50
N HIS A 53 7.83 20.00 -0.57
CA HIS A 53 7.32 21.00 0.37
C HIS A 53 5.78 21.17 0.34
N GLU A 54 5.11 20.68 -0.69
CA GLU A 54 3.64 20.65 -0.82
C GLU A 54 3.06 19.23 -0.84
N ILE A 55 3.90 18.19 -0.70
CA ILE A 55 3.49 16.78 -0.66
C ILE A 55 3.48 16.29 0.78
N ALA A 56 2.31 15.89 1.29
CA ALA A 56 2.21 15.29 2.62
C ALA A 56 2.68 13.82 2.65
N ALA A 57 2.39 13.06 1.60
CA ALA A 57 2.68 11.63 1.55
C ALA A 57 2.81 11.09 0.13
N LEU A 58 3.66 10.06 -0.04
CA LEU A 58 3.65 9.15 -1.18
C LEU A 58 2.69 8.00 -0.87
N LEU A 59 1.64 7.84 -1.68
CA LEU A 59 0.70 6.73 -1.60
C LEU A 59 0.93 5.76 -2.76
N MET A 60 1.14 4.48 -2.46
CA MET A 60 1.30 3.44 -3.50
C MET A 60 0.81 2.06 -3.07
N GLU A 61 0.38 1.23 -4.03
CA GLU A 61 0.25 -0.22 -3.83
C GLU A 61 1.67 -0.83 -3.86
N PRO A 62 2.16 -1.44 -2.76
CA PRO A 62 3.51 -2.01 -2.74
C PRO A 62 3.57 -3.26 -3.62
N LEU A 63 4.66 -3.40 -4.38
CA LEU A 63 4.99 -4.52 -5.25
C LEU A 63 4.09 -4.71 -6.48
N LEU A 64 2.77 -4.60 -6.34
CA LEU A 64 1.80 -4.89 -7.40
C LEU A 64 0.68 -3.84 -7.44
N GLN A 65 0.64 -3.06 -8.53
CA GLN A 65 -0.48 -2.19 -8.83
C GLN A 65 -1.61 -3.02 -9.44
N ALA A 66 -2.58 -3.44 -8.63
CA ALA A 66 -3.51 -4.48 -9.01
C ALA A 66 -4.53 -3.99 -10.05
N ALA A 67 -5.23 -2.89 -9.73
CA ALA A 67 -6.25 -2.33 -10.61
C ALA A 67 -5.65 -1.57 -11.81
N GLY A 68 -4.40 -1.11 -11.70
CA GLY A 68 -3.65 -0.42 -12.76
C GLY A 68 -3.07 -1.32 -13.85
N GLY A 69 -3.56 -2.56 -13.99
CA GLY A 69 -3.11 -3.50 -15.03
C GLY A 69 -2.13 -4.58 -14.54
N LEU A 70 -2.17 -4.93 -13.24
CA LEU A 70 -1.27 -5.92 -12.63
C LEU A 70 0.23 -5.59 -12.85
N ASN A 71 0.59 -4.30 -12.79
CA ASN A 71 1.97 -3.87 -12.93
C ASN A 71 2.77 -4.27 -11.69
N MET A 72 3.69 -5.22 -11.84
CA MET A 72 4.53 -5.73 -10.76
C MET A 72 5.93 -5.12 -10.83
N THR A 73 6.38 -4.54 -9.71
CA THR A 73 7.68 -3.88 -9.58
C THR A 73 8.65 -4.65 -8.66
N SER A 74 9.91 -4.20 -8.61
CA SER A 74 10.97 -4.76 -7.77
C SER A 74 10.80 -4.39 -6.29
N PRO A 75 11.08 -5.31 -5.34
CA PRO A 75 11.25 -4.97 -3.93
C PRO A 75 12.31 -3.89 -3.68
N ASP A 76 13.32 -3.76 -4.53
CA ASP A 76 14.34 -2.71 -4.41
C ASP A 76 13.79 -1.31 -4.73
N TYR A 77 12.74 -1.21 -5.57
CA TYR A 77 12.02 0.06 -5.78
C TYR A 77 11.34 0.51 -4.49
N LEU A 78 10.72 -0.41 -3.74
CA LEU A 78 10.08 -0.09 -2.46
C LEU A 78 11.08 0.42 -1.42
N LYS A 79 12.29 -0.16 -1.37
CA LYS A 79 13.38 0.31 -0.51
C LYS A 79 13.83 1.72 -0.89
N GLY A 80 14.02 1.97 -2.19
CA GLY A 80 14.39 3.28 -2.70
C GLY A 80 13.30 4.33 -2.43
N ALA A 81 12.03 4.00 -2.66
CA ALA A 81 10.90 4.88 -2.38
C ALA A 81 10.81 5.26 -0.89
N ARG A 82 11.04 4.31 0.03
CA ARG A 82 11.16 4.60 1.46
C ARG A 82 12.30 5.56 1.77
N ALA A 83 13.49 5.30 1.24
CA ALA A 83 14.65 6.16 1.47
C ALA A 83 14.41 7.58 0.94
N LEU A 84 13.76 7.73 -0.22
CA LEU A 84 13.37 9.02 -0.76
C LEU A 84 12.32 9.73 0.12
N CYS A 85 11.32 9.01 0.62
CA CYS A 85 10.34 9.57 1.55
C CYS A 85 11.02 10.10 2.84
N ASP A 86 12.02 9.38 3.36
CA ASP A 86 12.81 9.83 4.51
C ASP A 86 13.67 11.06 4.18
N GLU A 87 14.31 11.08 3.00
CA GLU A 87 15.16 12.18 2.54
C GLU A 87 14.38 13.49 2.36
N PHE A 88 13.18 13.42 1.79
CA PHE A 88 12.36 14.57 1.42
C PHE A 88 11.33 14.98 2.49
N ASP A 89 11.33 14.30 3.64
CA ASP A 89 10.36 14.48 4.74
C ASP A 89 8.89 14.30 4.30
N VAL A 90 8.64 13.22 3.56
CA VAL A 90 7.32 12.84 3.03
C VAL A 90 6.91 11.52 3.69
N LEU A 91 5.64 11.41 4.13
CA LEU A 91 5.15 10.14 4.69
C LEU A 91 5.02 9.07 3.60
N LEU A 92 5.35 7.83 3.92
CA LEU A 92 5.09 6.70 3.03
C LEU A 92 3.78 6.01 3.42
N VAL A 93 2.85 5.87 2.48
CA VAL A 93 1.62 5.11 2.64
C VAL A 93 1.61 3.92 1.70
N PHE A 94 1.50 2.72 2.26
CA PHE A 94 1.24 1.52 1.48
C PHE A 94 -0.24 1.15 1.49
N ASP A 95 -0.82 1.06 0.31
CA ASP A 95 -2.15 0.50 0.08
C ASP A 95 -2.02 -1.02 -0.12
N GLU A 96 -2.13 -1.76 0.99
CA GLU A 96 -2.06 -3.23 1.02
C GLU A 96 -3.46 -3.87 0.93
N VAL A 97 -4.48 -3.11 0.50
CA VAL A 97 -5.85 -3.62 0.33
C VAL A 97 -5.86 -4.81 -0.62
N ALA A 98 -5.11 -4.76 -1.73
CA ALA A 98 -5.04 -5.87 -2.70
C ALA A 98 -3.95 -6.90 -2.36
N THR A 99 -2.81 -6.44 -1.86
CA THR A 99 -1.56 -7.22 -1.73
C THR A 99 -1.37 -7.89 -0.37
N GLY A 100 -2.05 -7.40 0.66
CA GLY A 100 -1.96 -7.96 2.01
C GLY A 100 -2.59 -9.36 2.12
N PHE A 101 -2.34 -9.98 3.27
CA PHE A 101 -2.86 -11.30 3.66
C PHE A 101 -2.47 -12.41 2.67
N GLY A 102 -1.19 -12.47 2.30
CA GLY A 102 -0.65 -13.59 1.52
C GLY A 102 -0.66 -13.44 0.01
N ARG A 103 -1.33 -12.42 -0.56
CA ARG A 103 -1.60 -12.35 -2.01
C ARG A 103 -0.34 -12.49 -2.87
N THR A 104 0.78 -11.92 -2.43
CA THR A 104 2.06 -11.92 -3.15
C THR A 104 3.04 -13.00 -2.69
N GLY A 105 2.60 -13.90 -1.80
CA GLY A 105 3.44 -14.97 -1.24
C GLY A 105 4.12 -14.63 0.10
N ARG A 106 3.90 -13.42 0.61
CA ARG A 106 4.22 -13.02 2.00
C ARG A 106 2.97 -12.43 2.67
N MET A 107 3.01 -12.27 3.99
CA MET A 107 1.88 -11.73 4.74
C MET A 107 1.49 -10.35 4.20
N PHE A 108 2.46 -9.47 3.98
CA PHE A 108 2.30 -8.18 3.30
C PHE A 108 3.31 -8.07 2.15
N ALA A 109 2.97 -7.34 1.09
CA ALA A 109 3.91 -7.12 -0.01
C ALA A 109 5.14 -6.31 0.43
N ALA A 110 4.98 -5.41 1.41
CA ALA A 110 6.07 -4.70 2.07
C ALA A 110 7.17 -5.63 2.62
N ASP A 111 6.81 -6.84 3.05
CA ASP A 111 7.75 -7.83 3.58
C ASP A 111 8.74 -8.35 2.54
N HIS A 112 8.46 -8.21 1.23
CA HIS A 112 9.42 -8.56 0.19
C HIS A 112 10.63 -7.62 0.20
N ALA A 113 10.41 -6.37 0.59
CA ALA A 113 11.43 -5.33 0.66
C ALA A 113 12.00 -5.15 2.08
N GLY A 114 11.31 -5.65 3.12
CA GLY A 114 11.66 -5.40 4.51
C GLY A 114 11.46 -3.93 4.90
N VAL A 115 10.47 -3.27 4.28
CA VAL A 115 10.16 -1.85 4.46
C VAL A 115 8.90 -1.70 5.31
N SER A 116 8.92 -0.78 6.27
CA SER A 116 7.71 -0.37 7.00
C SER A 116 7.25 1.01 6.51
N PRO A 117 5.99 1.16 6.08
CA PRO A 117 5.43 2.47 5.75
C PRO A 117 5.10 3.26 7.03
N ASP A 118 4.87 4.57 6.89
CA ASP A 118 4.33 5.37 7.98
C ASP A 118 2.84 5.07 8.22
N ILE A 119 2.11 4.78 7.14
CA ILE A 119 0.69 4.41 7.17
C ILE A 119 0.48 3.18 6.27
N MET A 120 -0.34 2.23 6.72
CA MET A 120 -0.73 1.06 5.92
C MET A 120 -2.26 0.95 5.86
N VAL A 121 -2.80 0.75 4.66
CA VAL A 121 -4.24 0.57 4.44
C VAL A 121 -4.53 -0.91 4.16
N LEU A 122 -5.47 -1.49 4.92
CA LEU A 122 -5.86 -2.90 4.86
C LEU A 122 -7.36 -3.06 4.64
N SER A 123 -7.75 -4.07 3.87
CA SER A 123 -9.15 -4.52 3.72
C SER A 123 -9.15 -5.91 3.04
N LYS A 124 -10.12 -6.21 2.17
CA LYS A 124 -10.28 -7.43 1.36
C LYS A 124 -9.93 -8.71 2.12
N GLY A 125 -8.67 -9.18 2.02
CA GLY A 125 -8.17 -10.38 2.67
C GLY A 125 -8.32 -10.37 4.20
N LEU A 126 -8.41 -9.19 4.82
CA LEU A 126 -8.58 -9.00 6.27
C LEU A 126 -9.73 -9.85 6.84
N THR A 127 -10.86 -9.93 6.14
CA THR A 127 -12.04 -10.68 6.58
C THR A 127 -12.31 -11.90 5.72
N GLY A 128 -11.37 -12.30 4.85
CA GLY A 128 -11.58 -13.35 3.86
C GLY A 128 -12.74 -13.07 2.89
N GLY A 129 -13.18 -11.81 2.77
CA GLY A 129 -14.33 -11.41 1.95
C GLY A 129 -15.71 -11.65 2.57
N TYR A 130 -15.80 -12.07 3.84
CA TYR A 130 -17.08 -12.40 4.48
C TYR A 130 -17.88 -11.17 4.91
N LEU A 131 -17.21 -10.12 5.37
CA LEU A 131 -17.85 -8.89 5.81
C LEU A 131 -16.99 -7.68 5.47
N GLY A 132 -17.60 -6.59 5.01
CA GLY A 132 -16.89 -5.36 4.67
C GLY A 132 -16.21 -4.77 5.91
N HIS A 133 -14.88 -4.69 5.87
CA HIS A 133 -14.08 -4.09 6.91
C HIS A 133 -12.76 -3.58 6.34
N ALA A 134 -12.23 -2.51 6.93
CA ALA A 134 -10.95 -1.95 6.58
C ALA A 134 -10.26 -1.42 7.85
N ALA A 135 -8.95 -1.30 7.80
CA ALA A 135 -8.14 -0.72 8.85
C ALA A 135 -7.07 0.17 8.22
N THR A 136 -6.81 1.31 8.84
CA THR A 136 -5.66 2.18 8.54
C THR A 136 -4.75 2.14 9.75
N LEU A 137 -3.55 1.60 9.56
CA LEU A 137 -2.52 1.51 10.58
C LEU A 137 -1.59 2.70 10.41
N ALA A 138 -1.06 3.21 11.51
CA ALA A 138 -0.12 4.33 11.53
C ALA A 138 1.01 4.00 12.52
N ASN A 139 2.22 4.41 12.20
CA ASN A 139 3.34 4.34 13.13
C ASN A 139 3.26 5.45 14.20
N ASP A 140 4.13 5.38 15.21
CA ASP A 140 4.17 6.36 16.31
C ASP A 140 4.42 7.78 15.80
N ARG A 141 5.26 7.94 14.76
CA ARG A 141 5.52 9.25 14.12
C ARG A 141 4.21 9.93 13.69
N VAL A 142 3.26 9.19 13.12
CA VAL A 142 1.97 9.73 12.70
C VAL A 142 1.00 9.80 13.88
N HIS A 143 0.88 8.73 14.67
CA HIS A 143 -0.03 8.63 15.81
C HIS A 143 0.18 9.77 16.82
N ASP A 144 1.43 10.03 17.19
CA ASP A 144 1.77 10.97 18.26
C ASP A 144 1.42 12.42 17.92
N THR A 145 1.27 12.75 16.63
CA THR A 145 0.80 14.07 16.19
C THR A 145 -0.66 14.34 16.55
N PHE A 146 -1.44 13.29 16.84
CA PHE A 146 -2.83 13.38 17.27
C PHE A 146 -3.00 13.33 18.79
N ILE A 147 -1.90 13.30 19.56
CA ILE A 147 -1.95 13.26 21.02
C ILE A 147 -1.71 14.66 21.59
N GLY A 148 -2.70 15.21 22.30
CA GLY A 148 -2.54 16.46 23.06
C GLY A 148 -3.84 16.99 23.64
N ASP A 149 -3.73 18.05 24.45
CA ASP A 149 -4.86 18.59 25.24
C ASP A 149 -5.81 19.51 24.45
N SER A 150 -5.53 19.72 23.16
CA SER A 150 -6.32 20.57 22.27
C SER A 150 -7.17 19.71 21.34
N GLU A 151 -8.42 20.13 21.10
CA GLU A 151 -9.31 19.53 20.12
C GLU A 151 -8.70 19.50 18.70
N LEU A 152 -7.75 20.40 18.40
CA LEU A 152 -7.01 20.41 17.14
C LEU A 152 -6.11 19.19 16.93
N HIS A 153 -5.74 18.47 17.99
CA HIS A 153 -5.01 17.20 17.88
C HIS A 153 -5.95 16.02 17.66
N ALA A 154 -7.27 16.16 17.89
CA ALA A 154 -8.18 15.04 17.69
C ALA A 154 -8.29 14.69 16.19
N PHE A 155 -8.11 13.41 15.86
CA PHE A 155 -8.43 12.92 14.53
C PHE A 155 -9.95 12.85 14.37
N MET A 156 -10.54 13.90 13.77
CA MET A 156 -11.99 14.07 13.63
C MET A 156 -12.59 13.16 12.54
N HIS A 157 -12.45 11.85 12.72
CA HIS A 157 -12.96 10.82 11.83
C HIS A 157 -13.54 9.67 12.65
N GLY A 158 -14.78 9.27 12.34
CA GLY A 158 -15.46 8.22 13.10
C GLY A 158 -16.66 7.66 12.35
N PRO A 159 -16.46 6.68 11.45
CA PRO A 159 -17.57 6.00 10.80
C PRO A 159 -18.53 5.36 11.81
N THR A 160 -19.84 5.36 11.53
CA THR A 160 -20.87 4.77 12.44
C THR A 160 -20.58 3.32 12.83
N PHE A 161 -20.01 2.54 11.91
CA PHE A 161 -19.64 1.14 12.12
C PHE A 161 -18.14 0.93 12.38
N MET A 162 -17.42 1.98 12.79
CA MET A 162 -16.01 1.88 13.18
C MET A 162 -15.86 0.82 14.29
N GLY A 163 -14.92 -0.10 14.10
CA GLY A 163 -14.69 -1.20 15.05
C GLY A 163 -15.88 -2.15 15.21
N ASN A 164 -16.69 -2.36 14.17
CA ASN A 164 -17.85 -3.26 14.21
C ASN A 164 -17.46 -4.65 14.79
N PRO A 165 -18.04 -5.08 15.92
CA PRO A 165 -17.60 -6.31 16.60
C PRO A 165 -17.73 -7.59 15.77
N LEU A 166 -18.74 -7.68 14.88
CA LEU A 166 -18.90 -8.83 13.99
C LEU A 166 -17.78 -8.86 12.94
N ALA A 167 -17.48 -7.72 12.34
CA ALA A 167 -16.39 -7.59 11.37
C ALA A 167 -15.03 -7.88 12.01
N CYS A 168 -14.78 -7.37 13.20
CA CYS A 168 -13.56 -7.67 13.95
C CYS A 168 -13.46 -9.17 14.30
N ARG A 169 -14.56 -9.81 14.72
CA ARG A 169 -14.54 -11.26 15.01
C ARG A 169 -14.27 -12.09 13.75
N VAL A 170 -14.87 -11.72 12.63
CA VAL A 170 -14.62 -12.38 11.33
C VAL A 170 -13.17 -12.16 10.88
N ALA A 171 -12.61 -10.97 11.07
CA ALA A 171 -11.20 -10.70 10.75
C ALA A 171 -10.25 -11.57 11.58
N LEU A 172 -10.48 -11.66 12.90
CA LEU A 172 -9.70 -12.52 13.78
C LEU A 172 -9.78 -14.00 13.38
N GLU A 173 -10.97 -14.47 13.01
CA GLU A 173 -11.15 -15.84 12.54
C GLU A 173 -10.47 -16.09 11.18
N SER A 174 -10.53 -15.13 10.26
CA SER A 174 -9.83 -15.18 8.97
C SER A 174 -8.31 -15.30 9.17
N LEU A 175 -7.74 -14.50 10.08
CA LEU A 175 -6.32 -14.57 10.43
C LEU A 175 -5.96 -15.90 11.10
N ARG A 176 -6.78 -16.37 12.04
CA ARG A 176 -6.59 -17.66 12.71
C ARG A 176 -6.55 -18.81 11.71
N VAL A 177 -7.51 -18.85 10.77
CA VAL A 177 -7.52 -19.85 9.70
C VAL A 177 -6.29 -19.69 8.81
N PHE A 178 -5.91 -18.47 8.42
CA PHE A 178 -4.74 -18.23 7.59
C PHE A 178 -3.46 -18.84 8.20
N GLU A 179 -3.28 -18.66 9.51
CA GLU A 179 -2.15 -19.20 10.27
C GLU A 179 -2.24 -20.72 10.48
N GLU A 180 -3.36 -21.23 11.00
CA GLU A 180 -3.55 -22.66 11.33
C GLU A 180 -3.46 -23.57 10.11
N ASP A 181 -3.92 -23.11 8.94
CA ASP A 181 -4.00 -23.91 7.72
C ASP A 181 -2.74 -23.85 6.84
N ASP A 182 -1.69 -23.14 7.28
CA ASP A 182 -0.47 -22.86 6.49
C ASP A 182 -0.82 -22.29 5.11
N TYR A 183 -1.56 -21.17 5.08
CA TYR A 183 -1.96 -20.55 3.82
C TYR A 183 -0.76 -20.07 3.00
N LEU A 184 0.31 -19.60 3.63
CA LEU A 184 1.53 -19.22 2.92
C LEU A 184 2.17 -20.43 2.21
N GLY A 185 2.24 -21.60 2.85
CA GLY A 185 2.69 -22.82 2.19
C GLY A 185 1.77 -23.26 1.06
N ARG A 186 0.44 -23.11 1.19
CA ARG A 186 -0.51 -23.35 0.10
C ARG A 186 -0.25 -22.40 -1.08
N ILE A 187 -0.05 -21.12 -0.82
CA ILE A 187 0.22 -20.09 -1.83
C ILE A 187 1.53 -20.38 -2.55
N ALA A 188 2.59 -20.77 -1.85
CA ALA A 188 3.86 -21.15 -2.47
C ALA A 188 3.70 -22.34 -3.45
N ARG A 189 2.91 -23.36 -3.08
CA ARG A 189 2.59 -24.49 -3.97
C ARG A 189 1.79 -24.05 -5.19
N LEU A 190 0.78 -23.21 -5.01
CA LEU A 190 -0.02 -22.67 -6.11
C LEU A 190 0.84 -21.82 -7.06
N ASN A 191 1.73 -20.99 -6.52
CA ASN A 191 2.62 -20.15 -7.32
C ASN A 191 3.57 -20.99 -8.18
N ALA A 192 4.13 -22.09 -7.64
CA ALA A 192 4.98 -23.00 -8.42
C ALA A 192 4.23 -23.60 -9.63
N ILE A 193 2.95 -23.98 -9.44
CA ILE A 193 2.09 -24.46 -10.53
C ILE A 193 1.83 -23.35 -11.54
N LEU A 194 1.47 -22.14 -11.09
CA LEU A 194 1.20 -21.01 -11.98
C LEU A 194 2.43 -20.66 -12.83
N VAL A 195 3.63 -20.62 -12.24
CA VAL A 195 4.87 -20.37 -12.98
C VAL A 195 5.12 -21.47 -14.02
N GLN A 196 4.93 -22.74 -13.66
CA GLN A 196 5.14 -23.85 -14.58
C GLN A 196 4.17 -23.80 -15.78
N GLU A 197 2.90 -23.53 -15.53
CA GLU A 197 1.84 -23.62 -16.55
C GLU A 197 1.71 -22.33 -17.39
N LEU A 198 2.13 -21.17 -16.87
CA LEU A 198 2.03 -19.88 -17.57
C LEU A 198 3.34 -19.41 -18.21
N ALA A 199 4.47 -20.11 -18.00
CA ALA A 199 5.75 -19.80 -18.65
C ALA A 199 5.83 -20.24 -20.14
N GLY A 200 4.68 -20.55 -20.75
CA GLY A 200 4.55 -20.91 -22.16
C GLY A 200 4.77 -19.75 -23.12
#